data_AF-A0A4S2T8X1-F1
#
_entry.id   AF-A0A4S2T8X1-F1
#
_cell.length_a   1.000
_cell.length_b   1.000
_cell.length_c   1.000
_cell.angle_alpha   90.00
_cell.angle_beta   90.00
_cell.angle_gamma   90.00
#
_symmetry.space_group_name_H-M   'P 1'
#
loop_
_entity.id
_entity.type
_entity.pdbx_description
1 polymer ?
#
loop_
_entity_poly.entity_id
_entity_poly.type
_entity_poly.pdbx_seq_one_letter_code
_entity_poly.pdbx_strand_id
1 'polypeptide(L)' 'MRDTTAVRRRTVPTELAALAMGVTEATIRKWASRGKITRYGGPQRAEYDLDELFALTGEAIQAPLAGDG' A
#
# COMPACT_ATOMS: atom_id res chain seq x y z
N MET A 1 -27.61 1.18 -18.66
CA MET A 1 -26.92 2.41 -18.22
C MET A 1 -26.32 2.20 -16.83
N ARG A 2 -25.14 1.59 -16.77
CA ARG A 2 -24.00 2.00 -15.94
C ARG A 2 -22.75 1.48 -16.67
N ASP A 3 -22.00 2.41 -17.25
CA ASP A 3 -20.55 2.40 -17.44
C ASP A 3 -19.82 1.69 -16.26
N THR A 4 -18.70 0.98 -16.36
CA THR A 4 -17.49 1.19 -17.17
C THR A 4 -16.56 -0.04 -17.07
N THR A 5 -15.70 -0.21 -18.05
CA THR A 5 -14.42 -0.95 -17.98
C THR A 5 -13.48 -0.32 -16.94
N ALA A 6 -13.80 -0.40 -15.65
CA ALA A 6 -12.87 -0.06 -14.60
C ALA A 6 -11.99 -1.29 -14.34
N VAL A 7 -10.71 -1.21 -14.72
CA VAL A 7 -9.67 -2.10 -14.21
C VAL A 7 -9.89 -2.18 -12.70
N ARG A 8 -10.26 -3.36 -12.17
CA ARG A 8 -10.45 -3.54 -10.73
C ARG A 8 -9.08 -3.33 -10.08
N ARG A 9 -8.78 -2.10 -9.66
CA ARG A 9 -7.62 -1.82 -8.82
C ARG A 9 -7.68 -2.77 -7.63
N ARG A 10 -6.62 -3.55 -7.42
CA ARG A 10 -6.57 -4.55 -6.35
C ARG A 10 -6.23 -3.83 -5.06
N THR A 11 -7.14 -2.98 -4.61
CA THR A 11 -6.99 -2.22 -3.38
C THR A 11 -7.24 -3.11 -2.18
N VAL A 12 -6.33 -3.08 -1.21
CA VAL A 12 -6.38 -3.86 0.01
C VAL A 12 -6.27 -2.95 1.25
N PRO A 13 -6.91 -3.27 2.37
CA PRO A 13 -6.74 -2.53 3.62
C PRO A 13 -5.29 -2.58 4.12
N THR A 14 -4.92 -1.62 4.98
CA THR A 14 -3.56 -1.50 5.56
C THR A 14 -3.01 -2.82 6.12
N GLU A 15 -3.83 -3.60 6.81
CA GLU A 15 -3.45 -4.88 7.41
C GLU A 15 -3.03 -5.92 6.35
N LEU A 16 -3.82 -6.03 5.27
CA LEU A 16 -3.50 -6.94 4.16
C LEU A 16 -2.32 -6.43 3.33
N ALA A 17 -2.16 -5.11 3.17
CA ALA A 17 -0.97 -4.52 2.55
C ALA A 17 0.29 -4.87 3.33
N ALA A 18 0.25 -4.73 4.65
CA ALA A 18 1.35 -5.06 5.55
C ALA A 18 1.73 -6.55 5.42
N LEU A 19 0.74 -7.44 5.47
CA LEU A 19 0.94 -8.88 5.30
C LEU A 19 1.54 -9.24 3.93
N ALA A 20 1.03 -8.64 2.85
CA ALA A 20 1.50 -8.91 1.49
C ALA A 20 2.95 -8.43 1.26
N MET A 21 3.33 -7.32 1.90
CA MET A 21 4.66 -6.74 1.79
C MET A 21 5.66 -7.30 2.82
N GLY A 22 5.21 -8.07 3.80
CA GLY A 22 6.06 -8.56 4.89
C GLY A 22 6.58 -7.44 5.81
N VAL A 23 5.83 -6.35 5.95
CA VAL A 23 6.19 -5.19 6.80
C VAL A 23 5.09 -4.92 7.82
N THR A 24 5.35 -4.02 8.78
CA THR A 24 4.33 -3.58 9.73
C THR A 24 3.36 -2.57 9.11
N GLU A 25 2.14 -2.48 9.64
CA GLU A 25 1.18 -1.43 9.23
C GLU A 25 1.72 -0.01 9.42
N ALA A 26 2.58 0.21 10.42
CA ALA A 26 3.23 1.49 10.66
C ALA A 26 4.13 1.89 9.48
N THR A 27 4.83 0.94 8.87
CA THR A 27 5.64 1.16 7.67
C THR A 27 4.77 1.55 6.47
N ILE A 28 3.64 0.85 6.26
CA ILE A 28 2.67 1.20 5.21
C ILE A 28 2.14 2.63 5.41
N ARG A 29 1.75 2.99 6.64
CA ARG A 29 1.31 4.36 6.97
C ARG A 29 2.42 5.38 6.72
N LYS A 30 3.68 5.08 7.08
CA LYS A 30 4.83 5.96 6.86
C LYS A 30 5.09 6.19 5.37
N TRP A 31 4.92 5.17 4.53
CA TRP A 31 4.98 5.32 3.07
C TRP A 31 3.86 6.21 2.54
N ALA A 32 2.63 6.02 3.03
CA ALA A 32 1.49 6.85 2.67
C ALA A 32 1.72 8.32 3.09
N SER A 33 2.18 8.56 4.32
CA SER A 33 2.52 9.90 4.82
C SER A 33 3.67 10.55 4.04
N ARG A 34 4.61 9.75 3.52
CA ARG A 34 5.70 10.23 2.66
C ARG A 34 5.28 10.41 1.20
N GLY A 35 4.04 10.12 0.83
CA GLY A 35 3.54 10.22 -0.54
C GLY A 35 4.12 9.17 -1.49
N LYS A 36 4.68 8.08 -0.94
CA LYS A 36 5.24 6.96 -1.73
C LYS A 36 4.13 6.08 -2.31
N ILE A 37 3.06 5.86 -1.54
CA ILE A 37 1.88 5.10 -1.96
C ILE A 37 0.64 5.98 -1.81
N THR A 38 -0.33 5.76 -2.69
CA THR A 38 -1.59 6.48 -2.64
C THR A 38 -2.54 5.79 -1.67
N ARG A 39 -3.11 6.58 -0.75
CA ARG A 39 -4.20 6.12 0.11
C ARG A 39 -5.51 6.24 -0.67
N TYR A 40 -6.06 5.10 -1.04
CA TYR A 40 -7.41 4.94 -1.56
C TYR A 40 -8.41 4.73 -0.41
N GLY A 41 -9.69 4.95 -0.68
CA GLY A 41 -10.77 4.74 0.29
C GLY A 41 -11.16 5.97 1.11
N GLY A 42 -12.17 5.78 1.96
CA GLY A 42 -12.80 6.83 2.76
C GLY A 42 -12.05 7.14 4.06
N PRO A 43 -12.52 8.14 4.84
CA PRO A 43 -11.90 8.51 6.12
C PRO A 43 -11.83 7.33 7.13
N GLN A 44 -12.69 6.33 6.98
CA GLN A 44 -12.80 5.19 7.90
C GLN A 44 -12.05 3.92 7.44
N ARG A 45 -11.67 3.81 6.16
CA ARG A 45 -10.90 2.67 5.62
C ARG A 45 -9.85 3.18 4.64
N ALA A 46 -8.59 3.08 5.05
CA ALA A 46 -7.46 3.25 4.17
C ALA A 46 -7.28 1.96 3.35
N GLU A 47 -7.33 2.09 2.04
CA GLU A 47 -7.08 1.03 1.08
C GLU A 47 -5.87 1.41 0.23
N TYR A 48 -5.08 0.42 -0.17
CA TYR A 48 -3.82 0.62 -0.88
C TYR A 48 -3.77 -0.31 -2.08
N ASP A 49 -3.34 0.21 -3.23
CA ASP A 49 -3.21 -0.60 -4.44
C ASP A 49 -2.02 -1.54 -4.31
N LEU A 50 -2.26 -2.85 -4.49
CA LEU A 50 -1.19 -3.85 -4.48
C LEU A 50 -0.15 -3.59 -5.57
N ASP A 51 -0.55 -3.12 -6.75
CA ASP A 51 0.39 -2.86 -7.84
C ASP A 51 1.34 -1.70 -7.49
N GLU A 52 0.83 -0.64 -6.84
CA GLU A 52 1.68 0.44 -6.30
C GLU A 52 2.63 -0.08 -5.21
N LEU A 53 2.13 -0.94 -4.31
CA LEU A 53 2.92 -1.53 -3.23
C LEU A 53 4.06 -2.42 -3.77
N PHE A 54 3.78 -3.27 -4.75
CA PHE A 54 4.78 -4.12 -5.40
C PHE A 54 5.78 -3.31 -6.24
N ALA A 55 5.32 -2.27 -6.94
CA ALA A 55 6.22 -1.34 -7.62
C ALA A 55 7.18 -0.65 -6.63
N LEU A 56 6.67 -0.29 -5.44
CA LEU A 56 7.49 0.33 -4.40
C LEU A 56 8.52 -0.62 -3.81
N THR A 57 8.17 -1.89 -3.62
CA THR A 57 9.11 -2.91 -3.12
C THR A 57 10.14 -3.29 -4.17
N GLY A 58 9.78 -3.30 -5.46
CA GLY A 58 10.76 -3.44 -6.54
C GLY A 58 11.91 -2.42 -6.44
N GLU A 59 11.61 -1.19 -5.99
CA GLU A 59 12.60 -0.15 -5.68
C GLU A 59 13.23 -0.33 -4.27
N ALA A 60 12.45 -0.76 -3.28
CA ALA A 60 12.84 -0.80 -1.87
C ALA A 60 13.52 -2.10 -1.39
N ILE A 61 13.64 -3.15 -2.22
CA ILE A 61 14.42 -4.36 -1.90
C ILE A 61 15.92 -4.02 -1.64
N GLN A 62 16.36 -2.79 -1.94
CA GLN A 62 17.69 -2.26 -1.54
C GLN A 62 17.76 -1.61 -0.15
N ALA A 63 16.66 -1.44 0.59
CA ALA A 63 16.71 -0.86 1.94
C ALA A 63 16.73 -1.98 2.99
N PRO A 64 17.88 -2.27 3.65
CA PRO A 64 17.92 -3.24 4.72
C PRO A 64 17.03 -2.77 5.87
N LEU A 65 16.23 -3.70 6.38
CA LEU A 65 15.43 -3.67 7.61
C LEU A 65 16.08 -2.78 8.68
N ALA A 66 15.64 -1.52 8.74
CA ALA A 66 16.05 -0.59 9.78
C ALA A 66 15.04 -0.64 10.93
N GLY A 67 15.36 -1.50 11.90
CA GLY A 67 15.20 -1.24 13.33
C GLY A 67 13.78 -1.19 13.89
N ASP A 68 13.35 -2.31 14.47
CA ASP A 68 12.59 -2.31 15.72
C ASP A 68 13.39 -1.58 16.81
N GLY A 69 12.72 -0.71 17.55
CA GLY A 69 13.24 0.07 18.67
C GLY A 69 12.23 1.09 19.14
#